data_AF-A0A0M9A7Y0-F1
#
_entry.id   AF-A0A0M9A7Y0-F1
#
_cell.length_a   1.000
_cell.length_b   1.000
_cell.length_c   1.000
_cell.angle_alpha   90.00
_cell.angle_beta   90.00
_cell.angle_gamma   90.00
#
_symmetry.space_group_name_H-M   'P 1'
#
loop_
_entity.id
_entity.type
_entity.pdbx_description
1 polymer ?
#
loop_
_entity_poly.entity_id
_entity_poly.type
_entity_poly.pdbx_seq_one_letter_code
_entity_poly.pdbx_strand_id
1 'polypeptide(L)'
;MAFNSLCAYASVNHLHWHLYYLNWKMLLEYIDLEEYAGPVQILEKYPAKGFCIKYSNVQNMDDFINWAFLIINYLQNTEIAHNVYITRGKLSIVEEYKDVRIYIWARKSTTGVKNIDAFNPAAPELFGHLSMKCNAYSIKFLFINSIKRHPYLGGGAFTEAYSDMGDVAMNVLKAPTHVETCDDACIDS
;
A
#
# COMPACT_ATOMS: atom_id res chain seq x y z
N MET A 1 -4.60 6.62 6.14
CA MET A 1 -4.64 5.44 7.03
C MET A 1 -3.75 4.36 6.44
N ALA A 2 -3.08 3.57 7.26
CA ALA A 2 -2.17 2.55 6.79
C ALA A 2 -2.33 1.23 7.57
N PHE A 3 -2.10 0.12 6.89
CA PHE A 3 -2.12 -1.24 7.45
C PHE A 3 -0.92 -2.03 6.96
N ASN A 4 -0.37 -2.86 7.85
CA ASN A 4 0.71 -3.80 7.55
C ASN A 4 0.18 -5.20 7.84
N SER A 5 0.10 -6.08 6.84
CA SER A 5 -0.21 -7.49 7.08
C SER A 5 0.91 -8.18 7.86
N LEU A 6 0.64 -9.42 8.28
CA LEU A 6 1.69 -10.31 8.77
C LEU A 6 2.82 -10.42 7.73
N CYS A 7 4.07 -10.48 8.19
CA CYS A 7 5.28 -10.50 7.37
C CYS A 7 5.50 -9.27 6.45
N ALA A 8 4.65 -8.24 6.53
CA ALA A 8 4.82 -6.95 5.84
C ALA A 8 5.36 -5.87 6.80
N TYR A 9 6.28 -6.28 7.68
CA TYR A 9 6.87 -5.46 8.75
C TYR A 9 5.91 -4.96 9.84
N ALA A 10 4.78 -5.64 10.05
CA ALA A 10 3.97 -5.44 11.26
C ALA A 10 4.82 -5.58 12.54
N SER A 11 4.52 -4.77 13.56
CA SER A 11 5.18 -4.82 14.88
C SER A 11 4.43 -5.69 15.89
N VAL A 12 3.14 -5.91 15.67
CA VAL A 12 2.24 -6.70 16.52
C VAL A 12 1.42 -7.65 15.65
N ASN A 13 0.98 -8.77 16.25
CA ASN A 13 0.24 -9.83 15.57
C ASN A 13 -1.29 -9.69 15.68
N HIS A 14 -1.79 -8.50 16.04
CA HIS A 14 -3.24 -8.24 16.02
C HIS A 14 -3.56 -7.21 14.94
N LEU A 15 -4.76 -7.32 14.37
CA LEU A 15 -5.28 -6.39 13.40
C LEU A 15 -5.34 -4.99 14.02
N HIS A 16 -4.60 -4.05 13.45
CA HIS A 16 -4.63 -2.64 13.84
C HIS A 16 -4.31 -1.76 12.64
N TRP A 17 -4.91 -0.57 12.61
CA TRP A 17 -4.68 0.44 11.58
C TRP A 17 -3.91 1.62 12.17
N HIS A 18 -3.04 2.21 11.35
CA HIS A 18 -2.34 3.44 11.68
C HIS A 18 -3.04 4.63 11.04
N LEU A 19 -3.49 5.59 11.85
CA LEU A 19 -3.98 6.88 11.39
C LEU A 19 -2.89 7.93 11.59
N TYR A 20 -2.50 8.61 10.50
CA TYR A 20 -1.51 9.68 10.53
C TYR A 20 -2.20 11.00 10.18
N TYR A 21 -2.04 12.00 11.05
CA TYR A 21 -2.34 13.38 10.73
C TYR A 21 -1.04 14.09 10.30
N LEU A 22 -1.01 14.56 9.06
CA LEU A 22 0.15 15.23 8.47
C LEU A 22 -0.28 16.61 7.98
N ASN A 23 0.47 17.65 8.38
CA ASN A 23 0.26 19.03 7.91
C ASN A 23 0.80 19.30 6.49
N TRP A 24 1.29 18.26 5.81
CA TRP A 24 1.95 18.35 4.52
C TRP A 24 1.22 17.47 3.50
N LYS A 25 1.22 17.92 2.25
CA LYS A 25 0.66 17.16 1.12
C LYS A 25 1.61 16.01 0.78
N MET A 26 1.07 14.81 0.59
CA MET A 26 1.85 13.62 0.24
C MET A 26 1.83 13.40 -1.27
N LEU A 27 2.96 12.97 -1.86
CA LEU A 27 3.07 12.76 -3.31
C LEU A 27 1.98 11.81 -3.84
N LEU A 28 1.69 10.73 -3.09
CA LEU A 28 0.66 9.75 -3.46
C LEU A 28 -0.76 10.34 -3.51
N GLU A 29 -1.03 11.51 -2.95
CA GLU A 29 -2.35 12.17 -3.06
C GLU A 29 -2.64 12.63 -4.50
N TYR A 30 -1.61 12.84 -5.34
CA TYR A 30 -1.76 13.43 -6.68
C TYR A 30 -0.81 12.85 -7.74
N ILE A 31 -0.02 11.82 -7.43
CA ILE A 31 0.85 11.19 -8.43
C ILE A 31 0.04 10.54 -9.55
N ASP A 32 0.61 10.57 -10.76
CA ASP A 32 0.09 9.87 -11.93
C ASP A 32 0.20 8.35 -11.76
N LEU A 33 -0.77 7.64 -12.34
CA LEU A 33 -0.90 6.19 -12.27
C LEU A 33 -1.16 5.67 -13.68
N GLU A 34 -0.62 4.48 -13.98
CA GLU A 34 -0.80 3.84 -15.28
C GLU A 34 -2.03 2.93 -15.23
N GLU A 35 -2.87 2.96 -16.26
CA GLU A 35 -4.00 2.05 -16.36
C GLU A 35 -3.51 0.61 -16.46
N TYR A 36 -4.25 -0.32 -15.85
CA TYR A 36 -3.91 -1.73 -15.89
C TYR A 36 -5.10 -2.59 -16.30
N ALA A 37 -6.12 -2.70 -15.45
CA ALA A 37 -7.31 -3.48 -15.75
C ALA A 37 -8.51 -3.04 -14.90
N GLY A 38 -9.66 -2.86 -15.55
CA GLY A 38 -10.84 -2.32 -14.89
C GLY A 38 -10.50 -1.00 -14.16
N PRO A 39 -10.92 -0.81 -12.91
CA PRO A 39 -10.58 0.39 -12.13
C PRO A 39 -9.20 0.33 -11.46
N VAL A 40 -8.46 -0.79 -11.61
CA VAL A 40 -7.13 -0.97 -11.02
C VAL A 40 -6.09 -0.29 -11.90
N GLN A 41 -5.29 0.57 -11.25
CA GLN A 41 -4.14 1.25 -11.83
C GLN A 41 -2.85 0.79 -11.15
N ILE A 42 -1.70 1.06 -11.77
CA ILE A 42 -0.37 0.72 -11.24
C ILE A 42 0.44 1.97 -10.98
N LEU A 43 1.09 1.97 -9.81
CA LEU A 43 2.09 2.96 -9.40
C LEU A 43 3.46 2.54 -9.96
N GLU A 44 3.66 2.71 -11.26
CA GLU A 44 4.87 2.21 -11.95
C GLU A 44 6.09 3.13 -11.76
N LYS A 45 5.87 4.46 -11.84
CA LYS A 45 6.92 5.49 -11.76
C LYS A 45 7.22 5.92 -10.32
N TYR A 46 7.32 4.96 -9.42
CA TYR A 46 7.58 5.17 -8.00
C TYR A 46 8.51 4.07 -7.46
N PRO A 47 9.39 4.34 -6.47
CA PRO A 47 10.36 3.32 -6.01
C PRO A 47 9.73 2.02 -5.51
N ALA A 48 8.56 2.10 -4.88
CA ALA A 48 7.76 0.94 -4.49
C ALA A 48 6.53 0.80 -5.39
N LYS A 49 6.64 -0.07 -6.40
CA LYS A 49 5.52 -0.40 -7.28
C LYS A 49 4.34 -0.91 -6.47
N GLY A 50 3.11 -0.60 -6.87
CA GLY A 50 1.89 -0.97 -6.14
C GLY A 50 0.64 -0.85 -7.00
N PHE A 51 -0.43 -1.51 -6.56
CA PHE A 51 -1.76 -1.28 -7.11
C PHE A 51 -2.36 0.00 -6.53
N CYS A 52 -3.19 0.66 -7.31
CA CYS A 52 -4.04 1.73 -6.83
C CYS A 52 -5.43 1.64 -7.41
N ILE A 53 -6.43 1.83 -6.56
CA ILE A 53 -7.82 2.04 -6.98
C ILE A 53 -8.20 3.46 -6.55
N LYS A 54 -8.78 4.22 -7.47
CA LYS A 54 -9.37 5.53 -7.22
C LYS A 54 -10.87 5.41 -7.12
N TYR A 55 -11.48 6.13 -6.19
CA TYR A 55 -12.94 6.17 -6.09
C TYR A 55 -13.56 6.78 -7.35
N SER A 56 -12.90 7.77 -7.95
CA SER A 56 -13.30 8.36 -9.23
C SER A 56 -13.34 7.39 -10.43
N ASN A 57 -12.73 6.21 -10.33
CA ASN A 57 -12.71 5.20 -11.40
C ASN A 57 -13.81 4.13 -11.25
N VAL A 58 -14.63 4.20 -10.21
CA VAL A 58 -15.71 3.23 -9.93
C VAL A 58 -17.06 3.92 -9.80
N GLN A 59 -18.16 3.17 -9.90
CA GLN A 59 -19.50 3.74 -9.95
C GLN A 59 -20.00 4.16 -8.57
N ASN A 60 -19.65 3.39 -7.53
CA ASN A 60 -20.15 3.57 -6.18
C ASN A 60 -19.14 3.04 -5.13
N MET A 61 -19.47 3.22 -3.85
CA MET A 61 -18.62 2.81 -2.73
C MET A 61 -18.48 1.29 -2.62
N ASP A 62 -19.53 0.52 -2.93
CA ASP A 62 -19.48 -0.93 -2.84
C ASP A 62 -18.50 -1.49 -3.87
N ASP A 63 -18.54 -0.98 -5.11
CA ASP A 63 -17.57 -1.32 -6.14
C ASP A 63 -16.14 -0.97 -5.70
N PHE A 64 -15.94 0.22 -5.12
CA PHE A 64 -14.63 0.66 -4.62
C PHE A 64 -14.03 -0.32 -3.62
N ILE A 65 -14.87 -0.73 -2.67
CA ILE A 65 -14.51 -1.67 -1.61
C ILE A 65 -14.28 -3.06 -2.20
N ASN A 66 -15.17 -3.55 -3.06
CA ASN A 66 -15.08 -4.87 -3.68
C ASN A 66 -13.79 -5.04 -4.48
N TRP A 67 -13.36 -4.03 -5.24
CA TRP A 67 -12.09 -4.08 -5.96
C TRP A 67 -10.89 -4.13 -5.03
N ALA A 68 -10.90 -3.38 -3.92
CA ALA A 68 -9.83 -3.45 -2.93
C ALA A 68 -9.79 -4.83 -2.25
N PHE A 69 -10.95 -5.36 -1.86
CA PHE A 69 -11.07 -6.69 -1.26
C PHE A 69 -10.68 -7.80 -2.22
N LEU A 70 -10.96 -7.69 -3.52
CA LEU A 70 -10.53 -8.67 -4.51
C LEU A 70 -9.01 -8.83 -4.51
N ILE A 71 -8.27 -7.72 -4.50
CA ILE A 71 -6.81 -7.74 -4.44
C ILE A 71 -6.33 -8.26 -3.09
N ILE A 72 -6.88 -7.76 -1.98
CA ILE A 72 -6.46 -8.13 -0.62
C ILE A 72 -6.73 -9.62 -0.34
N ASN A 73 -7.91 -10.13 -0.70
CA ASN A 73 -8.29 -11.54 -0.51
C ASN A 73 -7.37 -12.46 -1.31
N TYR A 74 -7.04 -12.11 -2.55
CA TYR A 74 -6.05 -12.87 -3.32
C TYR A 74 -4.71 -12.93 -2.58
N LEU A 75 -4.19 -11.79 -2.12
CA LEU A 75 -2.91 -11.71 -1.41
C LEU A 75 -2.94 -12.51 -0.10
N GLN A 76 -4.05 -12.48 0.64
CA GLN A 76 -4.24 -13.28 1.84
C GLN A 76 -4.28 -14.77 1.54
N ASN A 77 -5.09 -15.21 0.58
CA ASN A 77 -5.26 -16.62 0.20
C ASN A 77 -4.00 -17.23 -0.40
N THR A 78 -3.12 -16.40 -0.95
CA THR A 78 -1.80 -16.82 -1.49
C THR A 78 -0.65 -16.57 -0.52
N GLU A 79 -0.95 -16.20 0.73
CA GLU A 79 0.05 -15.94 1.78
C GLU A 79 1.09 -14.87 1.41
N ILE A 80 0.71 -13.92 0.54
CA ILE A 80 1.55 -12.80 0.14
C ILE A 80 1.39 -11.67 1.15
N ALA A 81 2.50 -11.34 1.83
CA ALA A 81 2.59 -10.18 2.70
C ALA A 81 2.23 -8.91 1.92
N HIS A 82 1.49 -7.99 2.53
CA HIS A 82 1.03 -6.77 1.88
C HIS A 82 0.87 -5.58 2.83
N ASN A 83 0.96 -4.39 2.26
CA ASN A 83 0.64 -3.14 2.95
C ASN A 83 -0.52 -2.46 2.23
N VAL A 84 -1.39 -1.81 3.00
CA VAL A 84 -2.50 -1.00 2.47
C VAL A 84 -2.35 0.42 2.95
N TYR A 85 -2.56 1.39 2.06
CA TYR A 85 -2.59 2.81 2.40
C TYR A 85 -3.79 3.49 1.75
N ILE A 86 -4.62 4.12 2.57
CA ILE A 86 -5.80 4.86 2.13
C ILE A 86 -5.55 6.33 2.36
N THR A 87 -5.71 7.13 1.31
CA THR A 87 -5.53 8.58 1.37
C THR A 87 -6.58 9.29 0.54
N ARG A 88 -6.90 10.52 0.90
CA ARG A 88 -7.58 11.45 0.00
C ARG A 88 -6.75 11.67 -1.26
N GLY A 89 -7.42 11.87 -2.38
CA GLY A 89 -6.84 12.10 -3.69
C GLY A 89 -7.32 13.41 -4.30
N LYS A 90 -6.51 13.91 -5.24
CA LYS A 90 -6.83 15.05 -6.11
C LYS A 90 -6.15 14.86 -7.46
N LEU A 91 -6.58 15.60 -8.48
CA LEU A 91 -6.01 15.51 -9.82
C LEU A 91 -4.67 16.25 -9.93
N SER A 92 -4.50 17.36 -9.20
CA SER A 92 -3.29 18.16 -9.24
C SER A 92 -2.95 18.80 -7.89
N ILE A 93 -1.75 19.37 -7.74
CA ILE A 93 -1.30 19.94 -6.47
C ILE A 93 -2.15 21.14 -5.98
N VAL A 94 -2.74 21.87 -6.93
CA VAL A 94 -3.54 23.09 -6.71
C VAL A 94 -5.01 22.81 -6.48
N GLU A 95 -5.50 21.63 -6.86
CA GLU A 95 -6.92 21.28 -6.73
C GLU A 95 -7.31 20.81 -5.32
N GLU A 96 -8.62 20.86 -5.09
CA GLU A 96 -9.27 20.34 -3.89
C GLU A 96 -9.26 18.81 -3.86
N TYR A 97 -9.36 18.25 -2.66
CA TYR A 97 -9.51 16.81 -2.47
C TYR A 97 -10.94 16.40 -2.81
N LYS A 98 -11.10 15.68 -3.93
CA LYS A 98 -12.39 15.20 -4.43
C LYS A 98 -12.41 13.71 -4.70
N ASP A 99 -11.37 12.99 -4.26
CA ASP A 99 -11.19 11.58 -4.54
C ASP A 99 -10.65 10.86 -3.30
N VAL A 100 -10.70 9.53 -3.33
CA VAL A 100 -10.07 8.64 -2.35
C VAL A 100 -9.27 7.60 -3.12
N ARG A 101 -8.05 7.32 -2.65
CA ARG A 101 -7.12 6.39 -3.26
C ARG A 101 -6.78 5.30 -2.26
N ILE A 102 -6.88 4.05 -2.69
CA ILE A 102 -6.37 2.88 -1.96
C ILE A 102 -5.14 2.38 -2.69
N TYR A 103 -4.00 2.38 -2.02
CA TYR A 103 -2.75 1.80 -2.48
C TYR A 103 -2.52 0.45 -1.80
N ILE A 104 -2.13 -0.55 -2.58
CA ILE A 104 -1.84 -1.91 -2.09
C ILE A 104 -0.48 -2.33 -2.64
N TRP A 105 0.44 -2.66 -1.74
CA TRP A 105 1.77 -3.16 -2.09
C TRP A 105 1.89 -4.62 -1.70
N ALA A 106 2.06 -5.51 -2.68
CA ALA A 106 2.49 -6.88 -2.44
C ALA A 106 3.99 -6.88 -2.06
N ARG A 107 4.35 -7.64 -1.04
CA ARG A 107 5.69 -7.66 -0.43
C ARG A 107 6.26 -9.07 -0.48
N LYS A 108 7.58 -9.15 -0.60
CA LYS A 108 8.29 -10.36 -0.18
C LYS A 108 8.14 -10.50 1.33
N SER A 109 7.68 -11.66 1.78
CA SER A 109 7.51 -11.96 3.20
C SER A 109 8.84 -11.86 3.93
N THR A 110 8.87 -11.11 5.03
CA THR A 110 10.04 -11.05 5.91
C THR A 110 9.82 -11.92 7.14
N THR A 111 10.67 -12.93 7.29
CA THR A 111 10.63 -13.90 8.40
C THR A 111 11.93 -13.86 9.19
N GLY A 112 11.86 -14.06 10.51
CA GLY A 112 13.02 -14.05 11.40
C GLY A 112 13.24 -12.72 12.12
N VAL A 113 14.38 -12.57 12.79
CA VAL A 113 14.72 -11.37 13.58
C VAL A 113 14.94 -10.19 12.63
N LYS A 114 14.25 -9.08 12.87
CA LYS A 114 14.43 -7.83 12.10
C LYS A 114 15.90 -7.41 12.16
N ASN A 115 16.56 -7.30 11.02
CA ASN A 115 17.89 -6.74 10.97
C ASN A 115 17.80 -5.25 11.29
N ILE A 116 18.28 -4.87 12.48
CA ILE A 116 18.20 -3.49 12.99
C ILE A 116 19.13 -2.52 12.24
N ASP A 117 20.11 -3.05 11.51
CA ASP A 117 21.06 -2.28 10.70
C ASP A 117 20.57 -2.13 9.25
N ALA A 118 19.51 -2.86 8.86
CA ALA A 118 18.89 -2.77 7.55
C ALA A 118 17.70 -1.80 7.55
N PHE A 119 17.46 -1.17 6.40
CA PHE A 119 16.25 -0.39 6.16
C PHE A 119 15.07 -1.34 5.92
N ASN A 120 14.09 -1.33 6.83
CA ASN A 120 12.95 -2.24 6.85
C ASN A 120 11.65 -1.47 6.55
N PRO A 121 11.28 -1.24 5.27
CA PRO A 121 10.17 -0.37 4.94
C PRO A 121 8.82 -1.01 5.31
N ALA A 122 8.10 -0.39 6.24
CA ALA A 122 6.69 -0.65 6.49
C ALA A 122 5.83 0.34 5.67
N ALA A 123 4.51 0.32 5.85
CA ALA A 123 3.61 1.22 5.12
C ALA A 123 4.03 2.72 5.15
N PRO A 124 4.52 3.29 6.28
CA PRO A 124 4.99 4.67 6.32
C PRO A 124 6.08 4.99 5.30
N GLU A 125 7.09 4.14 5.20
CA GLU A 125 8.18 4.30 4.26
C GLU A 125 7.68 4.18 2.82
N LEU A 126 6.73 3.27 2.57
CA LEU A 126 6.13 3.08 1.24
C LEU A 126 5.32 4.31 0.79
N PHE A 127 4.62 5.00 1.68
CA PHE A 127 3.92 6.24 1.34
C PHE A 127 4.81 7.49 1.36
N GLY A 128 6.12 7.33 1.57
CA GLY A 128 7.11 8.39 1.46
C GLY A 128 7.52 9.05 2.77
N HIS A 129 7.16 8.46 3.91
CA HIS A 129 7.54 8.95 5.23
C HIS A 129 8.73 8.15 5.76
N LEU A 130 9.91 8.74 5.66
CA LEU A 130 11.15 8.10 6.13
C LEU A 130 11.46 8.57 7.56
N SER A 131 11.54 7.60 8.47
CA SER A 131 12.00 7.83 9.84
C SER A 131 13.50 7.55 9.94
N MET A 132 14.32 8.59 10.09
CA MET A 132 15.75 8.44 10.32
C MET A 132 16.07 8.53 11.82
N LYS A 133 16.83 7.55 12.33
CA LYS A 133 17.46 7.66 13.65
C LYS A 133 18.72 8.52 13.50
N CYS A 134 18.71 9.73 14.04
CA CYS A 134 19.92 10.51 14.25
C CYS A 134 20.12 10.68 15.77
N ASN A 135 21.37 10.58 16.26
CA ASN A 135 21.72 10.60 17.69
C ASN A 135 21.38 11.92 18.44
N ALA A 136 20.60 12.81 17.85
CA ALA A 136 20.07 14.01 18.51
C ALA A 136 18.59 14.33 18.18
N TYR A 137 18.04 13.89 17.03
CA TYR A 137 16.66 14.18 16.63
C TYR A 137 16.12 13.14 15.64
N SER A 138 14.83 12.79 15.74
CA SER A 138 14.13 12.08 14.66
C SER A 138 13.78 13.08 13.56
N ILE A 139 14.53 13.08 12.46
CA ILE A 139 14.22 13.94 11.30
C ILE A 139 13.27 13.16 10.39
N LYS A 140 12.06 13.70 10.21
CA LYS A 140 11.06 13.18 9.27
C LYS A 140 11.31 13.81 7.90
N PHE A 141 11.67 12.99 6.91
CA PHE A 141 11.84 13.46 5.53
C PHE A 141 10.65 13.02 4.67
N LEU A 142 10.12 13.97 3.89
CA LEU A 142 9.12 13.76 2.84
C LEU A 142 9.80 13.81 1.47
N PHE A 143 10.66 12.85 1.13
CA PHE A 143 11.36 12.88 -0.16
C PHE A 143 11.52 11.49 -0.77
N ILE A 144 10.65 11.17 -1.72
CA ILE A 144 10.85 10.01 -2.61
C ILE A 144 11.83 10.37 -3.76
N ASN A 145 11.87 11.62 -4.21
CA ASN A 145 12.72 12.04 -5.33
C ASN A 145 14.24 12.01 -5.04
N SER A 146 14.65 11.87 -3.77
CA SER A 146 16.07 11.84 -3.37
C SER A 146 16.62 10.44 -3.08
N ILE A 147 15.77 9.40 -3.08
CA ILE A 147 16.17 8.02 -2.71
C ILE A 147 17.25 7.46 -3.64
N LYS A 148 17.39 7.97 -4.88
CA LYS A 148 18.48 7.58 -5.80
C LYS A 148 19.88 8.07 -5.40
N ARG A 149 20.04 8.91 -4.36
CA ARG A 149 21.33 9.56 -4.04
C ARG A 149 21.94 9.23 -2.68
N HIS A 150 21.27 8.48 -1.80
CA HIS A 150 21.80 8.21 -0.46
C HIS A 150 22.46 6.82 -0.36
N PRO A 151 23.76 6.70 -0.04
CA PRO A 151 24.48 5.42 -0.03
C PRO A 151 23.98 4.40 1.01
N TYR A 152 23.17 4.83 1.99
CA TYR A 152 22.56 3.96 3.01
C TYR A 152 21.13 3.51 2.68
N LEU A 153 20.48 4.15 1.68
CA LEU A 153 19.16 3.77 1.20
C LEU A 153 19.36 2.99 -0.10
N GLY A 154 19.86 1.76 0.02
CA GLY A 154 20.05 0.90 -1.14
C GLY A 154 18.75 0.76 -1.92
N GLY A 155 18.79 1.00 -3.24
CA GLY A 155 17.61 0.88 -4.12
C GLY A 155 16.90 -0.48 -4.00
N GLY A 156 17.62 -1.50 -3.54
CA GLY A 156 17.13 -2.85 -3.23
C GLY A 156 15.95 -2.90 -2.25
N ALA A 157 15.95 -2.07 -1.21
CA ALA A 157 14.98 -2.20 -0.11
C ALA A 157 13.55 -1.75 -0.49
N PHE A 158 13.42 -0.83 -1.45
CA PHE A 158 12.13 -0.44 -2.02
C PHE A 158 11.68 -1.38 -3.16
N THR A 159 12.63 -2.07 -3.80
CA THR A 159 12.37 -3.12 -4.81
C THR A 159 12.02 -4.50 -4.21
N GLU A 160 11.85 -4.60 -2.89
CA GLU A 160 11.28 -5.78 -2.22
C GLU A 160 9.75 -5.88 -2.38
N ALA A 161 9.12 -4.90 -3.03
CA ALA A 161 7.82 -5.12 -3.68
C ALA A 161 7.99 -6.17 -4.78
N TYR A 162 7.02 -7.07 -4.97
CA TYR A 162 7.11 -8.13 -5.99
C TYR A 162 7.59 -7.53 -7.34
N SER A 163 8.79 -7.92 -7.78
CA SER A 163 9.45 -7.34 -8.97
C SER A 163 8.67 -7.61 -10.24
N ASP A 164 7.86 -8.66 -10.22
CA ASP A 164 6.87 -8.99 -11.24
C ASP A 164 5.46 -8.73 -10.69
N MET A 165 5.04 -7.46 -10.71
CA MET A 165 3.64 -7.12 -10.46
C MET A 165 2.74 -7.70 -11.55
N GLY A 166 3.26 -7.99 -12.74
CA GLY A 166 2.51 -8.58 -13.85
C GLY A 166 1.93 -9.94 -13.48
N ASP A 167 2.74 -10.82 -12.89
CA ASP A 167 2.30 -12.15 -12.45
C ASP A 167 1.26 -12.10 -11.31
N VAL A 168 1.49 -11.26 -10.30
CA VAL A 168 0.52 -11.09 -9.19
C VAL A 168 -0.79 -10.54 -9.75
N ALA A 169 -0.72 -9.51 -10.59
CA ALA A 169 -1.89 -8.82 -11.10
C ALA A 169 -2.70 -9.66 -12.09
N MET A 170 -2.03 -10.42 -12.97
CA MET A 170 -2.70 -11.35 -13.90
C MET A 170 -3.41 -12.48 -13.17
N ASN A 171 -2.88 -12.94 -12.04
CA ASN A 171 -3.52 -13.99 -11.24
C ASN A 171 -4.65 -13.45 -10.36
N VAL A 172 -4.50 -12.25 -9.79
CA VAL A 172 -5.56 -11.54 -9.06
C VAL A 172 -6.82 -11.37 -9.92
N LEU A 173 -6.65 -10.90 -11.16
CA LEU A 173 -7.78 -10.64 -12.07
C LEU A 173 -8.39 -11.88 -12.71
N LYS A 174 -7.72 -13.03 -12.62
CA LYS A 174 -8.21 -14.33 -13.08
C LYS A 174 -8.77 -15.20 -11.95
N ALA A 175 -8.55 -14.82 -10.70
CA ALA A 175 -9.03 -15.59 -9.55
C ALA A 175 -10.57 -15.56 -9.55
N PRO A 176 -11.23 -16.72 -9.42
CA PRO A 176 -12.68 -16.77 -9.30
C PRO A 176 -13.10 -16.01 -8.04
N THR A 177 -14.01 -15.05 -8.21
CA THR A 177 -14.63 -14.30 -7.13
C THR A 177 -15.55 -15.22 -6.33
N HIS A 178 -15.00 -16.03 -5.42
CA HIS A 178 -15.80 -16.59 -4.34
C HIS A 178 -16.03 -15.49 -3.31
N VAL A 179 -17.05 -14.69 -3.55
CA VAL A 179 -17.70 -13.92 -2.49
C VAL A 179 -18.50 -14.95 -1.71
N GLU A 180 -17.92 -15.49 -0.64
CA GLU A 180 -18.74 -16.12 0.39
C GLU A 180 -19.58 -15.01 1.00
N THR A 181 -20.88 -15.04 0.71
CA THR A 181 -21.87 -14.32 1.50
C THR A 181 -21.78 -14.90 2.90
N CYS A 182 -21.31 -14.10 3.86
CA CYS A 182 -21.57 -14.39 5.26
C CYS A 182 -23.08 -14.37 5.44
N ASP A 183 -23.71 -15.55 5.36
CA ASP A 183 -25.10 -15.71 5.73
C ASP A 183 -25.26 -15.32 7.20
N ASP A 184 -26.25 -14.46 7.43
CA ASP A 184 -26.75 -14.07 8.75
C ASP A 184 -27.16 -15.31 9.55
N ALA A 185 -26.24 -15.83 10.36
CA ALA A 185 -26.52 -16.87 11.33
C ALA A 185 -25.93 -16.51 12.70
N CYS A 186 -26.44 -15.42 13.28
CA CYS A 186 -26.33 -15.14 14.72
C CYS A 186 -27.54 -14.29 15.18
N ILE A 187 -28.74 -14.84 15.04
CA ILE A 187 -29.89 -14.48 15.87
C ILE A 187 -30.55 -15.79 16.33
N ASP A 188 -30.79 -15.86 17.63
CA ASP A 188 -31.52 -16.87 18.42
C ASP A 188 -30.84 -18.22 18.73
N SER A 189 -30.22 -18.27 19.92
CA SER A 189 -30.66 -19.14 21.04
C SER A 189 -29.84 -18.90 22.30
#